data_AF-A0ABC8KNK8-F1
#
_entry.id   AF-A0ABC8KNK8-F1
#
_cell.length_a   1.000
_cell.length_b   1.000
_cell.length_c   1.000
_cell.angle_alpha   90.00
_cell.angle_beta   90.00
_cell.angle_gamma   90.00
#
_symmetry.space_group_name_H-M   'P 1'
#
loop_
_entity.id
_entity.type
_entity.pdbx_description
1 polymer ?
#
loop_
_entity_poly.entity_id
_entity_poly.type
_entity_poly.pdbx_seq_one_letter_code
_entity_poly.pdbx_strand_id
1 'polypeptide(L)'
;MASASTPINAFAPWSFSWSFWPSTTQFYIYMHFAEIKTLQVNETREFSVSVNGEFVSERYSPKRMAMETIFYSTKQCEEGLCIIELSRTSKSTLPPLMNALEIYYVIELPQLKTNQDDVLAIKSIQNTYGVSKVNWQGDPCVPREFLWDGLNCDNLENSMPPIVTFL
;
A
#
# COMPACT_ATOMS: atom_id res chain seq x y z
N MET A 1 14.60 4.40 -9.62
CA MET A 1 14.59 4.87 -8.22
C MET A 1 15.93 5.54 -7.94
N ALA A 2 15.92 6.75 -7.39
CA ALA A 2 17.14 7.52 -7.11
C ALA A 2 17.32 7.87 -5.61
N SER A 3 16.35 7.51 -4.79
CA SER A 3 16.30 7.77 -3.35
C SER A 3 16.10 6.48 -2.57
N ALA A 4 16.52 6.49 -1.31
CA ALA A 4 16.22 5.44 -0.35
C ALA A 4 16.24 6.01 1.08
N SER A 5 15.41 5.45 1.95
CA SER A 5 15.49 5.65 3.39
C SER A 5 16.49 4.67 3.99
N THR A 6 17.30 5.13 4.95
CA THR A 6 18.26 4.30 5.68
C THR A 6 18.36 4.83 7.13
N PRO A 7 18.55 3.96 8.14
CA PRO A 7 18.68 4.39 9.52
C PRO A 7 19.94 5.23 9.72
N ILE A 8 19.86 6.23 10.63
CA ILE A 8 21.00 7.11 10.97
C ILE A 8 22.13 6.30 11.61
N ASN A 9 21.77 5.34 12.47
CA ASN A 9 22.73 4.41 13.05
C ASN A 9 22.91 3.20 12.11
N ALA A 10 24.13 2.97 11.66
CA ALA A 10 24.48 1.90 10.72
C ALA A 10 24.26 0.46 11.25
N PHE A 11 24.04 0.31 12.56
CA PHE A 11 23.73 -0.95 13.22
C PHE A 11 22.26 -1.07 13.65
N ALA A 12 21.49 0.02 13.57
CA ALA A 12 20.07 -0.03 13.88
C ALA A 12 19.30 -0.66 12.71
N PRO A 13 18.18 -1.36 12.99
CA PRO A 13 17.27 -1.77 11.96
C PRO A 13 16.59 -0.55 11.31
N TRP A 14 16.10 -0.74 10.08
CA TRP A 14 15.08 0.14 9.53
C TRP A 14 13.73 -0.45 9.90
N SER A 15 12.85 0.32 10.53
CA SER A 15 11.52 -0.16 10.91
C SER A 15 10.44 0.82 10.49
N PHE A 16 9.28 0.27 10.14
CA PHE A 16 8.07 1.03 9.85
C PHE A 16 6.88 0.29 10.44
N SER A 17 6.15 0.97 11.34
CA SER A 17 4.94 0.45 11.94
C SER A 17 3.71 1.23 11.49
N TRP A 18 2.61 0.52 11.34
CA TRP A 18 1.30 1.10 11.05
C TRP A 18 0.22 0.29 11.74
N SER A 19 -0.92 0.93 11.96
CA SER A 19 -2.10 0.26 12.48
C SER A 19 -3.28 0.46 11.54
N PHE A 20 -4.20 -0.48 11.56
CA PHE A 20 -5.45 -0.39 10.82
C PHE A 20 -6.61 -1.01 11.60
N TRP A 21 -7.81 -0.63 11.21
CA TRP A 21 -9.04 -1.15 11.78
C TRP A 21 -10.04 -1.46 10.66
N PRO A 22 -10.77 -2.59 10.72
CA PRO A 22 -10.67 -3.65 11.72
C PRO A 22 -9.34 -4.42 11.62
N SER A 23 -8.85 -5.00 12.73
CA SER A 23 -7.61 -5.79 12.76
C SER A 23 -7.63 -7.03 11.85
N THR A 24 -8.83 -7.38 11.38
CA THR A 24 -9.07 -8.48 10.44
C THR A 24 -8.88 -8.10 8.97
N THR A 25 -8.69 -6.81 8.64
CA THR A 25 -8.48 -6.34 7.28
C THR A 25 -7.22 -6.97 6.67
N GLN A 26 -7.39 -7.62 5.52
CA GLN A 26 -6.28 -8.18 4.77
C GLN A 26 -5.48 -7.07 4.10
N PHE A 27 -4.18 -7.28 3.95
CA PHE A 27 -3.33 -6.32 3.26
C PHE A 27 -2.19 -6.98 2.50
N TYR A 28 -1.67 -6.23 1.53
CA TYR A 28 -0.51 -6.60 0.74
C TYR A 28 0.55 -5.51 0.85
N ILE A 29 1.80 -5.93 0.91
CA ILE A 29 2.95 -5.03 0.93
C ILE A 29 3.79 -5.27 -0.33
N TYR A 30 4.17 -4.18 -0.98
CA TYR A 30 5.24 -4.16 -1.98
C TYR A 30 6.40 -3.34 -1.43
N MET A 31 7.54 -4.01 -1.25
CA MET A 31 8.78 -3.39 -0.79
C MET A 31 9.74 -3.33 -1.96
N HIS A 32 10.15 -2.13 -2.35
CA HIS A 32 11.02 -1.92 -3.49
C HIS A 32 12.43 -1.60 -3.05
N PHE A 33 13.39 -2.29 -3.67
CA PHE A 33 14.80 -2.18 -3.34
C PHE A 33 15.66 -2.01 -4.59
N ALA A 34 16.65 -1.13 -4.49
CA ALA A 34 17.72 -0.94 -5.45
C ALA A 34 18.93 -0.38 -4.69
N GLU A 35 20.13 -0.90 -4.96
CA GLU A 35 21.36 -0.31 -4.44
C GLU A 35 21.67 0.97 -5.23
N ILE A 36 21.50 2.10 -4.57
CA ILE A 36 21.68 3.45 -5.16
C ILE A 36 23.10 3.98 -4.99
N LYS A 37 23.94 3.34 -4.16
CA LYS A 37 25.35 3.68 -4.01
C LYS A 37 26.21 2.77 -4.87
N THR A 38 27.38 3.27 -5.25
CA THR A 38 28.42 2.44 -5.83
C THR A 38 29.23 1.86 -4.70
N LEU A 39 29.06 0.57 -4.41
CA LEU A 39 29.77 -0.11 -3.32
C LEU A 39 31.24 -0.31 -3.67
N GLN A 40 32.13 -0.04 -2.71
CA GLN A 40 33.54 -0.42 -2.80
C GLN A 40 33.70 -1.94 -2.65
N VAL A 41 34.89 -2.46 -2.97
CA VAL A 41 35.18 -3.92 -2.93
C VAL A 41 34.99 -4.52 -1.53
N ASN A 42 35.21 -3.73 -0.48
CA ASN A 42 35.02 -4.11 0.93
C ASN A 42 33.65 -3.70 1.48
N GLU A 43 32.76 -3.13 0.66
CA GLU A 43 31.43 -2.73 1.06
C GLU A 43 30.39 -3.73 0.58
N THR A 44 29.52 -4.12 1.49
CA THR A 44 28.43 -5.05 1.23
C THR A 44 27.18 -4.51 1.91
N ARG A 45 26.05 -4.60 1.19
CA ARG A 45 24.73 -4.37 1.78
C ARG A 45 23.92 -5.64 1.69
N GLU A 46 23.75 -6.28 2.84
CA GLU A 46 22.91 -7.46 3.02
C GLU A 46 22.05 -7.28 4.28
N PHE A 47 20.75 -7.53 4.17
CA PHE A 47 19.84 -7.43 5.30
C PHE A 47 18.74 -8.48 5.20
N SER A 48 18.18 -8.86 6.33
CA SER A 48 16.93 -9.59 6.40
C SER A 48 15.75 -8.63 6.26
N VAL A 49 14.62 -9.17 5.81
CA VAL A 49 13.32 -8.50 5.70
C VAL A 49 12.34 -9.33 6.50
N SER A 50 11.71 -8.74 7.52
CA SER A 50 10.67 -9.39 8.30
C SER A 50 9.43 -8.51 8.41
N VAL A 51 8.29 -9.17 8.56
CA VAL A 51 7.00 -8.55 8.87
C VAL A 51 6.45 -9.25 10.11
N ASN A 52 6.22 -8.50 11.18
CA ASN A 52 5.79 -9.04 12.48
C ASN A 52 6.66 -10.19 13.00
N GLY A 53 7.97 -10.10 12.80
CA GLY A 53 8.92 -11.14 13.21
C GLY A 53 8.99 -12.36 12.28
N GLU A 54 8.09 -12.50 11.30
CA GLU A 54 8.19 -13.54 10.27
C GLU A 54 9.14 -13.07 9.15
N PHE A 55 10.13 -13.90 8.80
CA PHE A 55 11.06 -13.58 7.71
C PHE A 55 10.41 -13.73 6.35
N VAL A 56 10.28 -12.62 5.64
CA VAL A 56 9.94 -12.59 4.21
C VAL A 56 11.19 -12.91 3.37
N SER A 57 12.36 -12.45 3.84
CA SER A 57 13.65 -12.80 3.27
C SER A 57 14.71 -12.81 4.37
N GLU A 58 15.41 -13.92 4.56
CA GLU A 58 16.48 -13.97 5.56
C GLU A 58 17.74 -13.21 5.14
N ARG A 59 18.00 -13.13 3.83
CA ARG A 59 19.19 -12.51 3.26
C ARG A 59 18.84 -11.89 1.91
N TYR A 60 18.81 -10.56 1.88
CA TYR A 60 18.54 -9.78 0.69
C TYR A 60 19.69 -8.80 0.42
N SER A 61 20.16 -8.80 -0.82
CA SER A 61 21.19 -7.87 -1.31
C SER A 61 20.64 -7.13 -2.53
N PRO A 62 20.32 -5.84 -2.43
CA PRO A 62 19.78 -5.08 -3.56
C PRO A 62 20.77 -5.00 -4.73
N LYS A 63 20.26 -5.09 -5.96
CA LYS A 63 21.09 -4.91 -7.16
C LYS A 63 21.35 -3.44 -7.45
N ARG A 64 22.55 -3.13 -7.94
CA ARG A 64 22.96 -1.75 -8.26
C ARG A 64 22.09 -1.18 -9.38
N MET A 65 21.43 -0.06 -9.10
CA MET A 65 20.59 0.69 -10.04
C MET A 65 19.51 -0.16 -10.75
N ALA A 66 19.20 -1.33 -10.21
CA ALA A 66 18.21 -2.25 -10.73
C ALA A 66 17.21 -2.55 -9.62
N MET A 67 15.97 -2.14 -9.85
CA MET A 67 14.90 -2.32 -8.89
C MET A 67 14.44 -3.77 -8.87
N GLU A 68 14.25 -4.30 -7.67
CA GLU A 68 13.51 -5.52 -7.41
C GLU A 68 12.44 -5.25 -6.34
N THR A 69 11.36 -6.02 -6.39
CA THR A 69 10.23 -5.88 -5.47
C THR A 69 10.05 -7.18 -4.70
N ILE A 70 10.02 -7.07 -3.38
CA ILE A 70 9.58 -8.15 -2.50
C ILE A 70 8.11 -7.93 -2.19
N PHE A 71 7.30 -8.93 -2.51
CA PHE A 71 5.88 -8.96 -2.21
C PHE A 71 5.63 -9.76 -0.93
N TYR A 72 4.76 -9.22 -0.07
CA TYR A 72 4.26 -9.92 1.10
C TYR A 72 2.75 -9.82 1.17
N SER A 73 2.10 -10.96 1.32
CA SER A 73 0.65 -11.08 1.48
C SER A 73 0.39 -11.72 2.82
N THR A 74 -0.27 -11.00 3.72
CA THR A 74 -0.77 -11.57 4.97
C THR A 74 -2.24 -11.26 5.15
N LYS A 75 -2.88 -12.08 5.98
CA LYS A 75 -4.29 -11.94 6.27
C LYS A 75 -4.54 -10.95 7.40
N GLN A 76 -3.70 -10.90 8.44
CA GLN A 76 -3.95 -10.13 9.67
C GLN A 76 -2.64 -9.85 10.44
N CYS A 77 -2.62 -8.76 11.21
CA CYS A 77 -1.61 -8.50 12.23
C CYS A 77 -2.24 -8.61 13.62
N GLU A 78 -1.46 -9.04 14.61
CA GLU A 78 -1.92 -9.10 15.99
C GLU A 78 -2.35 -7.71 16.46
N GLU A 79 -3.57 -7.60 17.00
CA GLU A 79 -4.21 -6.35 17.43
C GLU A 79 -4.29 -5.25 16.33
N GLY A 80 -4.10 -5.61 15.05
CA GLY A 80 -4.10 -4.65 13.94
C GLY A 80 -2.85 -3.78 13.86
N LEU A 81 -1.80 -4.07 14.65
CA LEU A 81 -0.51 -3.39 14.60
C LEU A 81 0.49 -4.21 13.79
N CYS A 82 0.97 -3.64 12.69
CA CYS A 82 1.99 -4.29 11.87
C CYS A 82 3.32 -3.55 11.98
N ILE A 83 4.40 -4.31 11.84
CA ILE A 83 5.75 -3.79 11.76
C ILE A 83 6.50 -4.49 10.62
N ILE A 84 7.12 -3.69 9.76
CA ILE A 84 8.17 -4.14 8.84
C ILE A 84 9.50 -3.81 9.51
N GLU A 85 10.42 -4.76 9.49
CA GLU A 85 11.79 -4.56 9.93
C GLU A 85 12.79 -5.05 8.89
N LEU A 86 13.77 -4.20 8.58
CA LEU A 86 14.95 -4.56 7.82
C LEU A 86 16.14 -4.58 8.78
N SER A 87 16.81 -5.72 8.89
CA SER A 87 17.87 -5.92 9.86
C SER A 87 19.17 -6.30 9.17
N ARG A 88 20.22 -5.51 9.41
CA ARG A 88 21.55 -5.74 8.82
C ARG A 88 22.08 -7.13 9.21
N THR A 89 22.57 -7.90 8.24
CA THR A 89 23.23 -9.19 8.55
C THR A 89 24.67 -8.98 9.03
N SER A 90 25.27 -10.01 9.63
CA SER A 90 26.68 -9.98 10.05
C SER A 90 27.67 -9.82 8.88
N LYS A 91 27.25 -10.12 7.64
CA LYS A 91 28.08 -9.97 6.43
C LYS A 91 28.07 -8.56 5.86
N SER A 92 27.06 -7.76 6.21
CA SER A 92 26.89 -6.42 5.65
C SER A 92 27.79 -5.43 6.36
N THR A 93 28.36 -4.48 5.63
CA THR A 93 29.08 -3.32 6.19
C THR A 93 28.21 -2.08 6.24
N LEU A 94 27.11 -2.06 5.49
CA LEU A 94 26.19 -0.94 5.36
C LEU A 94 24.85 -1.23 6.04
N PRO A 95 24.12 -0.18 6.49
CA PRO A 95 22.76 -0.33 7.01
C PRO A 95 21.81 -0.92 5.96
N PRO A 96 20.60 -1.36 6.34
CA PRO A 96 19.54 -1.63 5.37
C PRO A 96 19.10 -0.34 4.65
N LEU A 97 18.39 -0.49 3.53
CA LEU A 97 17.73 0.62 2.85
C LEU A 97 16.35 0.20 2.32
N MET A 98 15.45 1.16 2.19
CA MET A 98 14.12 0.99 1.58
C MET A 98 13.95 2.07 0.52
N ASN A 99 13.69 1.72 -0.75
CA ASN A 99 13.50 2.72 -1.80
C ASN A 99 12.06 3.21 -1.87
N ALA A 100 11.10 2.29 -1.82
CA ALA A 100 9.67 2.58 -1.75
C ALA A 100 8.94 1.47 -1.00
N LEU A 101 7.86 1.85 -0.33
CA LEU A 101 7.00 0.96 0.42
C LEU A 101 5.56 1.28 0.03
N GLU A 102 4.83 0.27 -0.45
CA GLU A 102 3.41 0.38 -0.78
C GLU A 102 2.65 -0.63 0.08
N ILE A 103 1.60 -0.15 0.76
CA ILE A 103 0.74 -0.97 1.62
C ILE A 103 -0.69 -0.80 1.10
N TYR A 104 -1.31 -1.90 0.69
CA TYR A 104 -2.65 -1.95 0.14
C TYR A 104 -3.56 -2.73 1.06
N TYR A 105 -4.71 -2.14 1.41
CA TYR A 105 -5.74 -2.82 2.17
C TYR A 105 -6.78 -3.42 1.23
N VAL A 106 -7.25 -4.63 1.56
CA VAL A 106 -8.37 -5.25 0.86
C VAL A 106 -9.66 -4.68 1.40
N ILE A 107 -10.41 -4.04 0.53
CA ILE A 107 -11.78 -3.62 0.80
C ILE A 107 -12.70 -4.69 0.23
N GLU A 108 -13.38 -5.41 1.11
CA GLU A 108 -14.46 -6.32 0.70
C GLU A 108 -15.70 -5.48 0.35
N LEU A 109 -16.29 -5.77 -0.81
CA LEU A 109 -17.50 -5.10 -1.30
C LEU A 109 -18.66 -6.11 -1.29
N PRO A 110 -19.28 -6.38 -0.14
CA PRO A 110 -20.43 -7.27 -0.07
C PRO A 110 -21.67 -6.66 -0.74
N GLN A 111 -21.74 -5.34 -0.86
CA GLN A 111 -22.81 -4.62 -1.53
C GLN A 111 -22.70 -4.65 -3.07
N LEU A 112 -23.85 -4.51 -3.72
CA LEU A 112 -23.92 -4.32 -5.16
C LEU A 112 -23.25 -2.99 -5.58
N LYS A 113 -22.65 -3.00 -6.77
CA LYS A 113 -22.09 -1.79 -7.41
C LYS A 113 -23.20 -0.80 -7.74
N THR A 114 -22.85 0.48 -7.83
CA THR A 114 -23.80 1.53 -8.24
C THR A 114 -24.46 1.18 -9.56
N ASN A 115 -25.73 1.58 -9.73
CA ASN A 115 -26.44 1.47 -10.99
C ASN A 115 -25.58 1.96 -12.17
N GLN A 116 -25.43 1.13 -13.19
CA GLN A 116 -24.51 1.39 -14.29
C GLN A 116 -24.87 2.65 -15.09
N ASP A 117 -26.16 2.98 -15.22
CA ASP A 117 -26.62 4.17 -15.94
C ASP A 117 -26.24 5.44 -15.17
N ASP A 118 -26.33 5.43 -13.84
CA ASP A 118 -25.90 6.55 -12.98
C ASP A 118 -24.38 6.75 -13.05
N VAL A 119 -23.60 5.66 -13.04
CA VAL A 119 -22.14 5.71 -13.22
C VAL A 119 -21.79 6.38 -14.55
N LEU A 120 -22.47 6.02 -15.63
CA LEU A 120 -22.25 6.61 -16.95
C LEU A 120 -22.66 8.08 -16.97
N ALA A 121 -23.79 8.43 -16.36
CA ALA A 121 -24.29 9.80 -16.29
C ALA A 121 -23.30 10.72 -15.54
N ILE A 122 -22.81 10.32 -14.36
CA ILE A 122 -21.88 11.16 -13.58
C ILE A 122 -20.52 11.26 -14.24
N LYS A 123 -20.01 10.18 -14.83
CA LYS A 123 -18.76 10.26 -15.61
C LYS A 123 -18.91 11.18 -16.83
N SER A 124 -20.08 11.18 -17.47
CA SER A 124 -20.38 12.13 -18.55
C SER A 124 -20.37 13.58 -18.05
N ILE A 125 -20.99 13.87 -16.90
CA ILE A 125 -20.94 15.18 -16.25
C ILE A 125 -19.50 15.56 -15.91
N GLN A 126 -18.75 14.65 -15.28
CA GLN A 126 -17.35 14.85 -14.93
C GLN A 126 -16.52 15.28 -16.16
N ASN A 127 -16.67 14.55 -17.27
CA ASN A 127 -15.97 14.85 -18.52
C ASN A 127 -16.43 16.15 -19.18
N THR A 128 -17.75 16.40 -19.20
CA THR A 128 -18.34 17.57 -19.86
C THR A 128 -17.94 18.87 -19.16
N TYR A 129 -17.91 18.86 -17.83
CA TYR A 129 -17.62 20.05 -17.03
C TYR A 129 -16.18 20.08 -16.50
N GLY A 130 -15.34 19.10 -16.85
CA GLY A 130 -13.94 19.03 -16.41
C GLY A 130 -13.79 18.90 -14.89
N VAL A 131 -14.72 18.22 -14.21
CA VAL A 131 -14.66 18.05 -12.76
C VAL A 131 -13.49 17.14 -12.39
N SER A 132 -12.53 17.68 -11.65
CA SER A 132 -11.35 16.96 -11.19
C SER A 132 -11.32 16.93 -9.66
N LYS A 133 -12.02 15.96 -9.07
CA LYS A 133 -11.98 15.68 -7.63
C LYS A 133 -11.14 14.43 -7.36
N VAL A 134 -10.22 14.52 -6.40
CA VAL A 134 -9.28 13.42 -6.07
C VAL A 134 -10.03 12.16 -5.61
N ASN A 135 -11.11 12.34 -4.85
CA ASN A 135 -11.93 11.25 -4.30
C ASN A 135 -12.89 10.64 -5.35
N TRP A 136 -13.05 11.23 -6.55
CA TRP A 136 -13.89 10.68 -7.62
C TRP A 136 -13.16 9.57 -8.40
N GLN A 137 -12.88 8.46 -7.72
CA GLN A 137 -12.26 7.27 -8.28
C GLN A 137 -13.06 6.02 -7.94
N GLY A 138 -13.10 5.06 -8.87
CA GLY A 138 -13.79 3.80 -8.66
C GLY A 138 -15.32 3.89 -8.85
N ASP A 139 -16.05 3.29 -7.92
CA ASP A 139 -17.51 3.29 -7.88
C ASP A 139 -18.00 4.51 -7.07
N PRO A 140 -19.01 5.26 -7.55
CA PRO A 140 -19.40 6.53 -6.96
C PRO A 140 -20.11 6.44 -5.61
N CYS A 141 -20.76 5.30 -5.30
CA CYS A 141 -21.53 5.15 -4.07
C CYS A 141 -20.96 4.12 -3.10
N VAL A 142 -20.21 3.12 -3.60
CA VAL A 142 -19.74 2.01 -2.77
C VAL A 142 -18.23 1.81 -2.87
N PRO A 143 -17.56 1.50 -1.74
CA PRO A 143 -18.09 1.39 -0.38
C PRO A 143 -18.49 2.76 0.21
N ARG A 144 -19.40 2.78 1.21
CA ARG A 144 -19.97 4.03 1.74
C ARG A 144 -18.91 4.95 2.33
N GLU A 145 -17.85 4.38 2.89
CA GLU A 145 -16.71 5.09 3.47
C GLU A 145 -15.90 5.87 2.41
N PHE A 146 -16.04 5.50 1.13
CA PHE A 146 -15.36 6.11 -0.01
C PHE A 146 -16.36 6.69 -1.03
N LEU A 147 -17.58 6.99 -0.58
CA LEU A 147 -18.60 7.66 -1.39
C LEU A 147 -18.05 8.97 -1.96
N TRP A 148 -18.33 9.23 -3.23
CA TRP A 148 -17.79 10.38 -3.94
C TRP A 148 -18.26 11.70 -3.33
N ASP A 149 -17.30 12.61 -3.08
CA ASP A 149 -17.57 13.90 -2.48
C ASP A 149 -18.63 14.70 -3.26
N GLY A 150 -19.71 15.07 -2.57
CA GLY A 150 -20.83 15.85 -3.11
C GLY A 150 -21.97 15.00 -3.68
N LEU A 151 -21.77 13.69 -3.85
CA LEU A 151 -22.88 12.82 -4.21
C LEU A 151 -23.71 12.49 -2.97
N ASN A 152 -24.98 12.18 -3.21
CA ASN A 152 -25.77 11.41 -2.27
C ASN A 152 -26.28 10.17 -2.98
N CYS A 153 -26.20 9.02 -2.33
CA CYS A 153 -26.65 7.76 -2.90
C CYS A 153 -27.71 7.14 -2.03
N ASP A 154 -28.83 6.76 -2.62
CA ASP A 154 -29.84 5.98 -1.93
C ASP A 154 -29.49 4.50 -2.03
N ASN A 155 -29.46 3.87 -0.86
CA ASN A 155 -29.09 2.48 -0.67
C ASN A 155 -30.29 1.79 -0.01
N LEU A 156 -31.38 1.67 -0.79
CA LEU A 156 -32.67 1.23 -0.29
C LEU A 156 -32.58 -0.15 0.39
N GLU A 157 -31.78 -1.07 -0.14
CA GLU A 157 -31.41 -2.36 0.48
C GLU A 157 -30.11 -2.91 -0.14
N ASN A 158 -29.36 -3.77 0.58
CA ASN A 158 -28.18 -4.48 0.03
C ASN A 158 -28.49 -5.37 -1.20
N SER A 159 -29.77 -5.57 -1.51
CA SER A 159 -30.30 -6.36 -2.62
C SER A 159 -30.47 -5.55 -3.92
N MET A 160 -30.35 -4.22 -3.87
CA MET A 160 -30.48 -3.34 -5.03
C MET A 160 -29.21 -2.52 -5.27
N PRO A 161 -28.84 -2.25 -6.53
CA PRO A 161 -27.77 -1.31 -6.83
C PRO A 161 -28.06 0.07 -6.22
N PRO A 162 -27.08 0.71 -5.56
CA PRO A 162 -27.14 2.11 -5.17
C PRO A 162 -27.52 3.00 -6.36
N ILE A 163 -28.33 4.02 -6.11
CA ILE A 163 -28.72 5.03 -7.10
C ILE A 163 -28.24 6.39 -6.61
N VAL A 164 -27.65 7.19 -7.51
CA VAL A 164 -27.23 8.56 -7.18
C VAL A 164 -28.44 9.47 -7.21
N THR A 165 -28.78 10.07 -6.06
CA THR A 165 -29.98 10.88 -5.89
C THR A 165 -29.70 12.38 -5.90
N PHE A 166 -28.45 12.82 -5.72
CA PHE A 166 -28.08 14.24 -5.72
C PHE A 166 -26.61 14.46 -6.13
N LEU A 167 -26.31 15.66 -6.66
CA LEU A 167 -25.01 16.15 -7.15
C LEU A 167 -24.59 17.46 -6.46
#